data_AF-A7NMS5-F1
#
_entry.id   AF-A7NMS5-F1
#
_cell.length_a   1.000
_cell.length_b   1.000
_cell.length_c   1.000
_cell.angle_alpha   90.00
_cell.angle_beta   90.00
_cell.angle_gamma   90.00
#
_symmetry.space_group_name_H-M   'P 1'
#
loop_
_entity.id
_entity.type
_entity.pdbx_description
1 polymer ?
#
loop_
_entity_poly.entity_id
_entity_poly.type
_entity_poly.pdbx_seq_one_letter_code
_entity_poly.pdbx_strand_id
1 'polypeptide(L)'
;MVLARARRSRLGRPQGVAPTITEPGSGRPQGVAQTIRQSQEGEPNLSLPDVVHRLKTMTTKLYADGVRQSGWPPFRSRLWQRNYHEHIIRDDNELSRIQQDILDNPARWDVDRESPAAVTPEPKCRREQ
;
A
#
# COMPACT_ATOMS: atom_id res chain seq x y z
N MET A 1 29.98 -24.33 -31.19
CA MET A 1 31.39 -24.66 -31.49
C MET A 1 32.20 -24.31 -30.23
N VAL A 2 32.48 -25.33 -29.39
CA VAL A 2 33.80 -25.76 -28.86
C VAL A 2 34.32 -24.90 -27.69
N LEU A 3 34.20 -25.29 -26.40
CA LEU A 3 34.86 -26.33 -25.56
C LEU A 3 36.29 -26.04 -25.07
N ALA A 4 36.47 -26.03 -23.74
CA ALA A 4 37.54 -26.69 -22.95
C ALA A 4 37.20 -26.53 -21.45
N ARG A 5 36.82 -27.52 -20.61
CA ARG A 5 37.48 -28.73 -20.05
C ARG A 5 38.86 -28.42 -19.43
N ALA A 6 39.13 -28.71 -18.14
CA ALA A 6 39.34 -30.04 -17.53
C ALA A 6 39.30 -29.98 -15.96
N ARG A 7 38.60 -30.89 -15.23
CA ARG A 7 39.03 -32.15 -14.51
C ARG A 7 40.03 -31.93 -13.34
N ARG A 8 39.98 -32.56 -12.14
CA ARG A 8 39.52 -33.92 -11.69
C ARG A 8 39.53 -33.95 -10.13
N SER A 9 38.46 -34.33 -9.41
CA SER A 9 38.15 -35.62 -8.71
C SER A 9 39.09 -36.16 -7.61
N ARG A 10 38.48 -36.53 -6.45
CA ARG A 10 38.58 -37.77 -5.61
C ARG A 10 38.36 -37.42 -4.13
N LEU A 11 37.80 -38.21 -3.21
CA LEU A 11 37.08 -39.49 -3.13
C LEU A 11 36.61 -39.64 -1.66
N GLY A 12 35.48 -40.31 -1.42
CA GLY A 12 35.36 -41.28 -0.30
C GLY A 12 34.97 -40.84 1.12
N ARG A 13 33.68 -41.09 1.44
CA ARG A 13 33.03 -41.63 2.67
C ARG A 13 33.92 -42.20 3.81
N PRO A 14 33.47 -42.24 5.10
CA PRO A 14 32.28 -43.01 5.50
C PRO A 14 31.39 -42.46 6.64
N GLN A 15 30.28 -43.18 6.82
CA GLN A 15 29.14 -42.94 7.72
C GLN A 15 29.46 -43.24 9.19
N GLY A 16 28.88 -42.46 10.10
CA GLY A 16 28.75 -42.74 11.53
C GLY A 16 27.30 -42.53 11.97
N VAL A 17 26.87 -43.32 12.96
CA VAL A 17 25.48 -43.75 13.21
C VAL A 17 24.85 -42.96 14.37
N ALA A 18 23.53 -42.73 14.27
CA ALA A 18 22.51 -42.38 15.28
C ALA A 18 22.52 -40.98 15.98
N PRO A 19 21.38 -40.26 15.97
CA PRO A 19 21.12 -39.18 16.93
C PRO A 19 20.50 -39.75 18.22
N THR A 20 21.21 -39.57 19.34
CA THR A 20 20.65 -39.61 20.69
C THR A 20 19.79 -38.37 20.90
N ILE A 21 18.56 -38.59 21.38
CA ILE A 21 17.59 -37.56 21.78
C ILE A 21 18.18 -36.72 22.92
N THR A 22 18.23 -35.40 22.76
CA THR A 22 18.31 -34.43 23.87
C THR A 22 17.69 -33.10 23.43
N GLU A 23 16.50 -32.82 23.99
CA GLU A 23 15.86 -31.53 24.27
C GLU A 23 15.40 -30.61 23.09
N PRO A 24 14.07 -30.38 22.95
CA PRO A 24 13.51 -29.32 22.11
C PRO A 24 13.56 -27.97 22.82
N GLY A 25 14.60 -27.18 22.52
CA GLY A 25 14.66 -25.76 22.85
C GLY A 25 13.62 -24.97 22.08
N SER A 26 12.62 -24.46 22.80
CA SER A 26 11.56 -23.55 22.37
C SER A 26 12.10 -22.35 21.56
N GLY A 27 11.96 -22.40 20.23
CA GLY A 27 12.02 -21.25 19.34
C GLY A 27 10.68 -21.11 18.62
N ARG A 28 9.66 -20.55 19.29
CA ARG A 28 8.39 -20.21 18.63
C ARG A 28 8.65 -19.07 17.64
N PRO A 29 8.41 -19.23 16.33
CA PRO A 29 8.21 -18.06 15.48
C PRO A 29 6.92 -17.39 15.97
N GLN A 30 7.03 -16.18 16.53
CA GLN A 30 5.88 -15.30 16.73
C GLN A 30 5.37 -14.88 15.35
N GLY A 31 4.64 -15.77 14.69
CA GLY A 31 3.62 -15.37 13.75
C GLY A 31 2.63 -14.52 14.54
N VAL A 32 2.43 -13.29 14.10
CA VAL A 32 1.44 -12.37 14.66
C VAL A 32 0.08 -13.03 14.43
N ALA A 33 -0.38 -13.81 15.41
CA ALA A 33 -1.67 -14.44 15.36
C ALA A 33 -2.70 -13.30 15.30
N GLN A 34 -3.33 -13.15 14.14
CA GLN A 34 -4.56 -12.36 14.06
C GLN A 34 -5.53 -13.04 15.02
N THR A 35 -5.75 -12.42 16.19
CA THR A 35 -6.87 -12.78 17.05
C THR A 35 -8.12 -12.39 16.27
N ILE A 36 -8.57 -13.29 15.40
CA ILE A 36 -9.94 -13.32 14.93
C ILE A 36 -10.76 -13.54 16.20
N ARG A 37 -11.18 -12.44 16.85
CA ARG A 37 -12.31 -12.51 17.77
C ARG A 37 -13.44 -13.06 16.91
N GLN A 38 -13.89 -14.26 17.29
CA GLN A 38 -15.07 -14.90 16.73
C GLN A 38 -16.25 -13.98 17.02
N SER A 39 -16.46 -13.01 16.13
CA SER A 39 -17.74 -12.34 15.98
C SER A 39 -18.60 -13.33 15.21
N GLN A 40 -19.63 -13.79 15.92
CA GLN A 40 -20.78 -14.56 15.45
C GLN A 40 -21.13 -14.22 13.99
N GLU A 41 -21.50 -15.24 13.20
CA GLU A 41 -21.95 -15.12 11.82
C GLU A 41 -22.96 -13.97 11.67
N GLY A 42 -22.49 -12.88 11.09
CA GLY A 42 -23.18 -11.62 11.00
C GLY A 42 -22.35 -10.74 10.08
N GLU A 43 -23.01 -10.21 9.06
CA GLU A 43 -22.48 -9.38 7.97
C GLU A 43 -21.17 -8.64 8.32
N PRO A 44 -20.15 -8.66 7.44
CA PRO A 44 -18.92 -7.93 7.68
C PRO A 44 -19.26 -6.45 7.88
N ASN A 45 -19.16 -5.97 9.12
CA ASN A 45 -19.29 -4.56 9.44
C ASN A 45 -18.13 -3.83 8.74
N LEU A 46 -18.42 -3.27 7.56
CA LEU A 46 -17.45 -2.51 6.79
C LEU A 46 -17.16 -1.20 7.52
N SER A 47 -15.90 -1.02 7.91
CA SER A 47 -15.46 0.27 8.43
C SER A 47 -15.32 1.28 7.29
N LEU A 48 -15.41 2.58 7.61
CA LEU A 48 -15.17 3.64 6.63
C LEU A 48 -13.79 3.50 5.94
N PRO A 49 -12.69 3.21 6.66
CA PRO A 49 -11.40 2.90 6.02
C PRO A 49 -11.48 1.75 5.00
N ASP A 50 -12.25 0.70 5.28
CA ASP A 50 -12.39 -0.45 4.37
C ASP A 50 -13.11 -0.05 3.08
N VAL A 51 -14.17 0.76 3.19
CA VAL A 51 -14.93 1.26 2.04
C VAL A 51 -14.03 2.14 1.16
N VAL A 52 -13.34 3.11 1.78
CA VAL A 52 -12.42 4.01 1.06
C VAL A 52 -11.29 3.22 0.42
N HIS A 53 -10.74 2.23 1.12
CA HIS A 53 -9.69 1.37 0.60
C HIS A 53 -10.14 0.57 -0.63
N ARG A 54 -11.33 -0.05 -0.56
CA ARG A 54 -11.92 -0.78 -1.70
C ARG A 54 -12.19 0.15 -2.86
N LEU A 55 -12.77 1.33 -2.62
CA LEU A 55 -13.01 2.35 -3.64
C LEU A 55 -11.72 2.76 -4.35
N LYS A 56 -10.69 3.17 -3.59
CA LYS A 56 -9.38 3.56 -4.15
C LYS A 56 -8.76 2.42 -4.95
N THR A 57 -8.90 1.19 -4.49
CA THR A 57 -8.37 -0.01 -5.19
C THR A 57 -9.10 -0.26 -6.51
N MET A 58 -10.44 -0.31 -6.48
CA MET A 58 -11.25 -0.63 -7.66
C MET A 58 -11.08 0.42 -8.75
N THR A 59 -11.16 1.69 -8.38
CA THR A 59 -10.98 2.81 -9.31
C THR A 59 -9.57 2.88 -9.90
N THR A 60 -8.53 2.59 -9.11
CA THR A 60 -7.14 2.53 -9.62
C THR A 60 -6.98 1.43 -10.66
N LYS A 61 -7.58 0.24 -10.43
CA LYS A 61 -7.54 -0.86 -11.40
C LYS A 61 -8.24 -0.47 -12.70
N LEU A 62 -9.47 0.04 -12.60
CA LEU A 62 -10.22 0.50 -13.77
C LEU A 62 -9.47 1.59 -14.55
N TYR A 63 -8.85 2.54 -13.86
CA TYR A 63 -8.04 3.56 -14.50
C TYR A 63 -6.81 2.98 -15.19
N ALA A 64 -6.08 2.07 -14.55
CA ALA A 64 -4.93 1.42 -15.14
C ALA A 64 -5.30 0.60 -16.38
N ASP A 65 -6.48 -0.02 -16.39
CA ASP A 65 -6.99 -0.72 -17.57
C ASP A 65 -7.37 0.25 -18.69
N GLY A 66 -7.98 1.39 -18.37
CA GLY A 66 -8.24 2.47 -19.32
C GLY A 66 -6.97 3.07 -19.94
N VAL A 67 -5.87 3.18 -19.17
CA VAL A 67 -4.56 3.58 -19.70
C VAL A 67 -4.03 2.57 -20.72
N ARG A 68 -4.20 1.27 -20.46
CA ARG A 68 -3.71 0.20 -21.34
C ARG A 68 -4.57 0.00 -22.60
N GLN A 69 -5.89 0.11 -22.46
CA GLN A 69 -6.85 -0.31 -23.48
C GLN A 69 -7.50 0.86 -24.23
N SER A 70 -7.61 2.02 -23.58
CA SER A 70 -8.35 3.18 -24.09
C SER A 70 -7.48 4.42 -24.31
N GLY A 71 -6.17 4.30 -24.09
CA GLY A 71 -5.20 5.37 -24.32
C GLY A 71 -5.31 6.54 -23.33
N TRP A 72 -5.82 6.31 -22.11
CA TRP A 72 -5.85 7.36 -21.09
C TRP A 72 -4.44 7.80 -20.67
N PRO A 73 -4.25 9.06 -20.25
CA PRO A 73 -2.95 9.54 -19.79
C PRO A 73 -2.41 8.71 -18.62
N PRO A 74 -1.14 8.26 -18.65
CA PRO A 74 -0.55 7.53 -17.54
C PRO A 74 -0.30 8.48 -16.35
N PHE A 75 -0.52 7.98 -15.13
CA PHE A 75 -0.14 8.68 -13.89
C PHE A 75 1.29 8.31 -13.48
N ARG A 76 2.05 9.28 -12.94
CA ARG A 76 3.50 9.09 -12.70
C ARG A 76 3.83 8.21 -11.49
N SER A 77 3.13 8.39 -10.37
CA SER A 77 3.50 7.75 -9.10
C SER A 77 2.29 7.22 -8.33
N ARG A 78 1.42 8.13 -7.88
CA ARG A 78 0.21 7.78 -7.11
C ARG A 78 -0.97 8.50 -7.71
N LEU A 79 -2.03 7.73 -7.96
CA LEU A 79 -3.30 8.28 -8.43
C LEU A 79 -4.05 9.01 -7.31
N TRP A 80 -3.94 8.50 -6.07
CA TRP A 80 -4.64 9.02 -4.90
C TRP A 80 -3.68 9.69 -3.91
N GLN A 81 -4.15 10.75 -3.25
CA GLN A 81 -3.54 11.26 -2.03
C GLN A 81 -3.61 10.19 -0.91
N ARG A 82 -2.61 10.20 -0.02
CA ARG A 82 -2.40 9.15 1.00
C ARG A 82 -3.56 9.05 1.98
N ASN A 83 -4.07 10.19 2.43
CA ASN A 83 -5.15 10.27 3.40
C ASN A 83 -6.47 10.61 2.71
N TYR A 84 -7.52 10.77 3.50
CA TYR A 84 -8.82 11.28 3.07
C TYR A 84 -9.37 12.13 4.23
N HIS A 85 -10.18 13.14 3.90
CA HIS A 85 -10.85 13.97 4.90
C HIS A 85 -12.16 13.29 5.30
N GLU A 86 -12.39 13.19 6.61
CA GLU A 86 -13.64 12.68 7.18
C GLU A 86 -14.16 13.66 8.22
N HIS A 87 -15.45 13.97 8.16
CA HIS A 87 -16.13 14.85 9.10
C HIS A 87 -17.58 14.39 9.29
N ILE A 88 -18.06 14.35 10.53
CA ILE A 88 -19.41 13.91 10.87
C ILE A 88 -20.29 15.15 10.97
N ILE A 89 -21.26 15.26 10.05
CA ILE A 89 -22.21 16.37 10.00
C ILE A 89 -23.27 16.19 11.07
N ARG A 90 -23.37 17.16 11.99
CA ARG A 90 -24.28 17.07 13.16
C ARG A 90 -25.46 18.04 13.09
N ASP A 91 -25.38 19.06 12.25
CA ASP A 91 -26.43 20.08 12.11
C ASP A 91 -26.55 20.62 10.68
N ASP A 92 -27.68 21.27 10.40
CA ASP A 92 -27.99 21.83 9.07
C ASP A 92 -27.10 23.00 8.67
N ASN A 93 -26.56 23.75 9.64
CA ASN A 93 -25.66 24.86 9.34
C ASN A 93 -24.32 24.34 8.82
N GLU A 94 -23.79 23.30 9.47
CA GLU A 94 -22.60 22.58 9.05
C GLU A 94 -22.79 21.94 7.67
N LEU A 95 -23.94 21.29 7.43
CA LEU A 95 -24.28 20.74 6.11
C LEU A 95 -24.25 21.83 5.03
N SER A 96 -24.87 22.98 5.30
CA SER A 96 -24.92 24.10 4.36
C SER A 96 -23.53 24.63 4.04
N ARG A 97 -22.64 24.73 5.03
CA ARG A 97 -21.25 25.15 4.82
C ARG A 97 -20.48 24.15 3.97
N ILE A 98 -20.56 22.86 4.26
CA ILE A 98 -19.85 21.82 3.51
C ILE A 98 -20.33 21.77 2.06
N GLN A 99 -21.63 21.91 1.83
CA GLN A 99 -22.18 22.00 0.47
C GLN A 99 -21.60 23.21 -0.28
N GLN A 100 -21.56 24.36 0.37
CA GLN A 100 -20.97 25.57 -0.21
C GLN A 100 -19.48 25.39 -0.48
N ASP A 101 -18.73 24.80 0.45
CA ASP A 101 -17.29 24.52 0.28
C ASP A 101 -17.02 23.56 -0.90
N ILE A 102 -17.86 22.53 -1.11
CA ILE A 102 -17.75 21.62 -2.27
C ILE A 102 -17.96 22.38 -3.58
N LEU A 103 -18.93 23.30 -3.63
CA LEU A 103 -19.21 24.10 -4.81
C LEU A 103 -18.12 25.14 -5.09
N ASP A 104 -17.54 25.72 -4.04
CA ASP A 104 -16.53 26.76 -4.16
C ASP A 104 -15.10 26.21 -4.35
N ASN A 105 -14.87 24.93 -4.03
CA ASN A 105 -13.56 24.29 -4.14
C ASN A 105 -12.90 24.43 -5.53
N PRO A 106 -13.61 24.18 -6.66
CA PRO A 106 -13.01 24.35 -7.98
C PRO A 106 -12.47 25.76 -8.24
N ALA A 107 -13.18 26.80 -7.75
CA ALA A 107 -12.76 28.18 -7.91
C ALA A 107 -11.58 28.56 -7.01
N ARG A 108 -11.37 27.82 -5.91
CA ARG A 108 -10.34 28.06 -4.90
C ARG A 108 -9.12 27.15 -5.06
N TRP A 109 -9.17 26.16 -5.95
CA TRP A 109 -8.15 25.12 -6.07
C TRP A 109 -6.75 25.65 -6.41
N ASP A 110 -6.63 26.65 -7.29
CA ASP A 110 -5.31 27.17 -7.70
C ASP A 110 -4.53 27.82 -6.55
N VAL A 111 -5.23 28.36 -5.55
CA VAL A 111 -4.65 28.99 -4.36
C VAL A 111 -4.63 28.05 -3.15
N ASP A 112 -5.20 26.85 -3.28
CA ASP A 112 -5.29 25.89 -2.19
C ASP A 112 -3.94 25.26 -1.89
N ARG A 113 -3.63 25.07 -0.60
CA ARG A 113 -2.36 24.49 -0.15
C ARG A 113 -2.16 23.05 -0.64
N GLU A 114 -3.24 22.30 -0.80
CA GLU A 114 -3.20 20.92 -1.28
C GLU A 114 -3.08 20.83 -2.81
N SER A 115 -3.13 21.97 -3.50
CA SER A 115 -2.88 22.04 -4.92
C SER A 115 -1.40 21.87 -5.24
N PRO A 116 -1.05 20.97 -6.17
CA PRO A 116 0.33 20.79 -6.61
C PRO A 116 0.90 22.04 -7.30
N ALA A 117 0.06 22.98 -7.74
CA ALA A 117 0.50 24.26 -8.28
C ALA A 117 0.95 25.25 -7.20
N ALA A 118 0.36 25.19 -5.99
CA ALA A 118 0.69 26.08 -4.88
C ALA A 118 1.99 25.68 -4.16
N VAL A 119 2.38 24.40 -4.23
CA VAL A 119 3.63 23.90 -3.63
C VAL A 119 4.78 24.11 -4.61
N THR A 120 5.32 25.33 -4.64
CA THR A 120 6.63 25.59 -5.25
C THR A 120 7.65 24.66 -4.57
N PRO A 121 8.39 23.80 -5.29
CA PRO A 121 9.41 22.99 -4.66
C PRO A 121 10.50 23.93 -4.13
N GLU A 122 10.67 24.00 -2.81
CA GLU A 122 11.87 24.61 -2.26
C GLU A 122 13.10 23.97 -2.93
N PRO A 123 14.09 24.76 -3.36
CA PRO A 123 15.31 24.21 -3.93
C PRO A 123 15.94 23.31 -2.89
N LYS A 124 15.95 22.00 -3.17
CA LYS A 124 16.60 21.00 -2.33
C LYS A 124 18.05 21.45 -2.16
N CYS A 125 18.42 21.90 -0.96
CA CYS A 125 19.80 22.26 -0.65
C CYS A 125 20.66 21.04 -0.97
N ARG A 126 21.43 21.15 -2.06
CA ARG A 126 22.37 20.12 -2.53
C ARG A 126 23.41 19.97 -1.41
N ARG A 127 23.26 18.95 -0.55
CA ARG A 127 24.37 18.49 0.28
C ARG A 127 25.39 17.89 -0.67
N GLU A 128 26.33 18.72 -1.10
CA GLU A 128 27.60 18.25 -1.63
C GLU A 128 28.44 17.72 -0.47
N GLN A 129 29.09 16.59 -0.75
CA GLN A 129 30.18 15.91 -0.04
C GLN A 129 29.79 14.92 1.06
#